data_AF-A0A8T6TEH5-F1
#
_entry.id   AF-A0A8T6TEH5-F1
#
_cell.length_a   1.000
_cell.length_b   1.000
_cell.length_c   1.000
_cell.angle_alpha   90.00
_cell.angle_beta   90.00
_cell.angle_gamma   90.00
#
_symmetry.space_group_name_H-M   'P 1'
#
loop_
_entity.id
_entity.type
_entity.pdbx_description
1 polymer ?
#
loop_
_entity_poly.entity_id
_entity_poly.type
_entity_poly.pdbx_seq_one_letter_code
_entity_poly.pdbx_strand_id
1 'polypeptide(L)'
;MRPSKTLVIVLLAIVAIVFAGLAIASEPADAMKVRPTIKINGKWDMAAQGFPGSGTAGDPFVIEGYEVNATGYGVGIYVGNVSNVVIRDNYVHGAASPDGRSHMFEWDSGIALFNVQGFTIANNWVEDNDGHGIHLESVFQGEVTSNSLVGNGVGLYVSS
;
A
#
# COMPACT_ATOMS: atom_id res chain seq x y z
N MET A 1 -23.24 28.06 46.26
CA MET A 1 -23.35 29.14 45.24
C MET A 1 -23.92 28.52 43.97
N ARG A 2 -25.10 28.96 43.49
CA ARG A 2 -25.64 28.51 42.20
C ARG A 2 -24.99 29.34 41.08
N PRO A 3 -24.41 28.74 40.03
CA PRO A 3 -23.84 29.52 38.93
C PRO A 3 -24.93 30.38 38.26
N SER A 4 -24.57 31.60 37.86
CA SER A 4 -25.53 32.51 37.22
C SER A 4 -25.94 31.95 35.85
N LYS A 5 -27.21 32.16 35.47
CA LYS A 5 -27.77 31.66 34.20
C LYS A 5 -26.95 32.15 32.98
N THR A 6 -26.32 33.31 33.08
CA THR A 6 -25.44 33.88 32.06
C THR A 6 -24.15 33.08 31.86
N LEU A 7 -23.55 32.53 32.93
CA LEU A 7 -22.33 31.72 32.85
C LEU A 7 -22.56 30.36 32.17
N VAL A 8 -23.74 29.76 32.39
CA VAL A 8 -24.14 28.49 31.76
C VAL A 8 -24.42 28.69 30.26
N ILE A 9 -24.99 29.83 29.87
CA ILE A 9 -25.28 30.14 28.45
C ILE A 9 -23.99 30.40 27.67
N VAL A 10 -23.01 31.11 28.25
CA VAL A 10 -21.70 31.34 27.59
C VAL A 10 -20.92 30.03 27.44
N LEU A 11 -20.97 29.14 28.43
CA LEU A 11 -20.30 27.83 28.36
C LEU A 11 -20.94 26.93 27.28
N LEU A 12 -22.27 26.94 27.12
CA LEU A 12 -22.96 26.20 26.06
C LEU A 12 -22.70 26.75 24.66
N ALA A 13 -22.57 28.08 24.51
CA ALA A 13 -22.25 28.70 23.23
C ALA A 13 -20.82 28.37 22.76
N ILE A 14 -19.85 28.25 23.67
CA ILE A 14 -18.47 27.87 23.33
C ILE A 14 -18.38 26.38 22.95
N VAL A 15 -19.14 25.49 23.62
CA VAL A 15 -19.19 24.05 23.27
C VAL A 15 -19.81 23.82 21.89
N ALA A 16 -20.79 24.63 21.48
CA ALA A 16 -21.40 24.52 20.15
C ALA A 16 -20.47 24.96 19.00
N ILE A 17 -19.58 25.93 19.24
CA ILE A 17 -18.63 26.41 18.21
C ILE A 17 -17.49 25.39 17.99
N VAL A 18 -17.10 24.64 19.03
CA VAL A 18 -16.08 23.58 18.92
C VAL A 18 -16.56 22.38 18.10
N PHE A 19 -17.88 22.14 18.01
CA PHE A 19 -18.45 21.06 17.20
C PHE A 19 -18.85 21.46 15.76
N ALA A 20 -18.85 22.76 15.43
CA ALA A 20 -19.13 23.22 14.07
C ALA A 20 -17.92 23.14 13.13
N GLY A 21 -16.73 22.84 13.66
CA GLY A 21 -15.49 22.74 12.90
C GLY A 21 -14.87 21.35 13.01
N LEU A 22 -15.37 20.37 12.25
CA LEU A 22 -14.58 19.32 11.58
C LEU A 22 -15.46 18.41 10.72
N ALA A 23 -16.24 18.98 9.80
CA ALA A 23 -16.61 18.23 8.61
C ALA A 23 -15.59 18.59 7.53
N ILE A 24 -14.39 18.02 7.63
CA ILE A 24 -13.57 17.86 6.42
C ILE A 24 -14.38 16.84 5.63
N ALA A 25 -15.14 17.30 4.64
CA ALA A 25 -15.59 16.41 3.60
C ALA A 25 -14.31 15.81 3.03
N SER A 26 -14.00 14.57 3.41
CA SER A 26 -13.03 13.79 2.66
C SER A 26 -13.59 13.79 1.24
N GLU A 27 -12.84 14.34 0.29
CA GLU A 27 -13.10 14.09 -1.13
C GLU A 27 -13.41 12.59 -1.24
N PRO A 28 -14.48 12.19 -1.97
CA PRO A 28 -14.76 10.77 -2.15
C PRO A 28 -13.45 10.15 -2.60
N ALA A 29 -12.95 9.17 -1.85
CA ALA A 29 -11.71 8.50 -2.17
C ALA A 29 -11.76 8.19 -3.66
N ASP A 30 -10.85 8.78 -4.44
CA ASP A 30 -10.85 8.60 -5.88
C ASP A 30 -10.82 7.09 -6.11
N ALA A 31 -11.79 6.58 -6.87
CA ALA A 31 -12.02 5.15 -6.93
C ALA A 31 -10.73 4.48 -7.42
N MET A 32 -10.19 3.54 -6.65
CA MET A 32 -8.92 2.91 -6.96
C MET A 32 -8.97 2.26 -8.35
N LYS A 33 -7.86 2.33 -9.09
CA LYS A 33 -7.78 1.70 -10.40
C LYS A 33 -7.60 0.19 -10.22
N VAL A 34 -8.57 -0.60 -10.69
CA VAL A 34 -8.53 -2.06 -10.55
C VAL A 34 -7.53 -2.69 -11.55
N ARG A 35 -6.69 -3.61 -11.07
CA ARG A 35 -5.82 -4.47 -11.88
C ARG A 35 -5.82 -5.91 -11.36
N PRO A 36 -5.62 -6.93 -12.24
CA PRO A 36 -5.45 -8.30 -11.79
C PRO A 36 -4.06 -8.55 -11.16
N THR A 37 -3.01 -7.94 -11.71
CA THR A 37 -1.64 -8.03 -11.19
C THR A 37 -0.82 -6.88 -11.77
N ILE A 38 0.30 -6.56 -11.11
CA ILE A 38 1.32 -5.65 -11.59
C ILE A 38 2.65 -6.40 -11.48
N LYS A 39 3.22 -6.79 -12.62
CA LYS A 39 4.52 -7.48 -12.67
C LYS A 39 5.53 -6.60 -13.38
N ILE A 40 6.57 -6.19 -12.68
CA ILE A 40 7.67 -5.35 -13.18
C ILE A 40 8.96 -6.15 -13.09
N ASN A 41 9.71 -6.24 -14.19
CA ASN A 41 11.04 -6.81 -14.23
C ASN A 41 12.02 -5.84 -14.90
N GLY A 42 12.36 -4.79 -14.16
CA GLY A 42 13.23 -3.71 -14.60
C GLY A 42 12.49 -2.45 -15.03
N LYS A 43 13.26 -1.36 -15.18
CA LYS A 43 12.74 -0.01 -15.43
C LYS A 43 11.91 0.14 -16.71
N TRP A 44 12.12 -0.72 -17.70
CA TRP A 44 11.37 -0.64 -18.96
C TRP A 44 9.91 -1.03 -18.77
N ASP A 45 9.63 -1.98 -17.87
CA ASP A 45 8.27 -2.40 -17.54
C ASP A 45 7.53 -1.29 -16.77
N MET A 46 8.24 -0.53 -15.92
CA MET A 46 7.66 0.62 -15.21
C MET A 46 7.07 1.62 -16.21
N ALA A 47 7.91 2.08 -17.16
CA ALA A 47 7.49 3.03 -18.18
C ALA A 47 6.39 2.44 -19.10
N ALA A 48 6.52 1.18 -19.51
CA ALA A 48 5.54 0.52 -20.38
C ALA A 48 4.16 0.39 -19.72
N GLN A 49 4.10 0.24 -18.40
CA GLN A 49 2.84 0.16 -17.64
C GLN A 49 2.33 1.52 -17.16
N GLY A 50 3.03 2.60 -17.52
CA GLY A 50 2.65 3.98 -17.25
C GLY A 50 2.93 4.45 -15.82
N PHE A 51 3.85 3.80 -15.10
CA PHE A 51 4.27 4.27 -13.78
C PHE A 51 5.24 5.44 -13.92
N PRO A 52 4.97 6.60 -13.27
CA PRO A 52 5.81 7.78 -13.38
C PRO A 52 7.16 7.59 -12.67
N GLY A 53 8.09 8.50 -12.93
CA GLY A 53 9.42 8.53 -12.32
C GLY A 53 10.51 7.96 -13.22
N SER A 54 11.75 8.04 -12.75
CA SER A 54 12.95 7.58 -13.47
C SER A 54 13.72 6.48 -12.74
N GLY A 55 13.35 6.18 -11.48
CA GLY A 55 14.08 5.23 -10.64
C GLY A 55 15.37 5.82 -10.07
N THR A 56 15.45 7.14 -9.94
CA THR A 56 16.52 7.82 -9.19
C THR A 56 16.05 8.16 -7.78
N ALA A 57 16.97 8.39 -6.83
CA ALA A 57 16.60 8.69 -5.45
C ALA A 57 15.75 9.98 -5.31
N GLY A 58 15.93 10.94 -6.21
CA GLY A 58 15.12 12.18 -6.24
C GLY A 58 13.85 12.08 -7.09
N ASP A 59 13.69 11.00 -7.85
CA ASP A 59 12.56 10.77 -8.76
C ASP A 59 12.30 9.25 -8.88
N PRO A 60 11.81 8.62 -7.79
CA PRO A 60 11.56 7.19 -7.75
C PRO A 60 10.39 6.82 -8.66
N PHE A 61 10.33 5.56 -9.10
CA PHE A 61 9.12 5.03 -9.70
C PHE A 61 7.99 4.95 -8.66
N VAL A 62 6.75 5.27 -9.04
CA VAL A 62 5.62 5.26 -8.10
C VAL A 62 4.50 4.33 -8.57
N ILE A 63 4.09 3.41 -7.71
CA ILE A 63 2.91 2.54 -7.85
C ILE A 63 1.93 2.92 -6.75
N GLU A 64 0.84 3.61 -7.10
CA GLU A 64 -0.14 4.12 -6.13
C GLU A 64 -1.57 4.16 -6.67
N GLY A 65 -2.55 4.09 -5.76
CA GLY A 65 -3.97 4.24 -6.08
C GLY A 65 -4.57 3.04 -6.81
N TYR A 66 -3.98 1.85 -6.66
CA TYR A 66 -4.47 0.61 -7.28
C TYR A 66 -5.21 -0.29 -6.30
N GLU A 67 -6.32 -0.86 -6.75
CA GLU A 67 -6.85 -2.11 -6.20
C GLU A 67 -6.29 -3.25 -7.06
N VAL A 68 -5.58 -4.18 -6.44
CA VAL A 68 -4.99 -5.33 -7.11
C VAL A 68 -5.63 -6.60 -6.56
N ASN A 69 -6.55 -7.18 -7.33
CA ASN A 69 -7.17 -8.47 -7.02
C ASN A 69 -6.40 -9.57 -7.75
N ALA A 70 -5.50 -10.23 -7.02
CA ALA A 70 -4.56 -11.21 -7.51
C ALA A 70 -5.07 -12.65 -7.49
N THR A 71 -6.39 -12.84 -7.37
CA THR A 71 -7.02 -14.16 -7.37
C THR A 71 -6.61 -14.96 -8.61
N GLY A 72 -5.86 -16.04 -8.41
CA GLY A 72 -5.39 -16.93 -9.48
C GLY A 72 -4.16 -16.43 -10.24
N TYR A 73 -3.48 -15.38 -9.77
CA TYR A 73 -2.30 -14.77 -10.45
C TYR A 73 -0.96 -15.02 -9.74
N GLY A 74 -0.96 -15.63 -8.56
CA GLY A 74 0.25 -15.94 -7.77
C GLY A 74 0.94 -14.74 -7.13
N VAL A 75 0.71 -13.50 -7.59
CA VAL A 75 1.23 -12.28 -6.96
C VAL A 75 0.39 -11.06 -7.33
N GLY A 76 0.21 -10.15 -6.37
CA GLY A 76 -0.42 -8.85 -6.60
C GLY A 76 0.52 -7.88 -7.30
N ILE A 77 1.51 -7.37 -6.59
CA ILE A 77 2.51 -6.43 -7.09
C ILE A 77 3.88 -7.07 -6.97
N TYR A 78 4.46 -7.47 -8.09
CA TYR A 78 5.85 -7.90 -8.19
C TYR A 78 6.70 -6.79 -8.78
N VAL A 79 7.80 -6.43 -8.10
CA VAL A 79 8.83 -5.54 -8.64
C VAL A 79 10.21 -6.18 -8.49
N GLY A 80 10.79 -6.55 -9.62
CA GLY A 80 12.13 -7.09 -9.75
C GLY A 80 13.08 -6.14 -10.47
N ASN A 81 14.36 -6.13 -10.07
CA ASN A 81 15.46 -5.49 -10.83
C ASN A 81 15.26 -3.98 -11.07
N VAL A 82 14.70 -3.26 -10.10
CA VAL A 82 14.47 -1.80 -10.15
C VAL A 82 15.21 -1.12 -9.00
N SER A 83 15.62 0.13 -9.21
CA SER A 83 16.12 1.01 -8.13
C SER A 83 15.15 2.15 -7.90
N ASN A 84 15.01 2.59 -6.64
CA ASN A 84 14.19 3.73 -6.21
C ASN A 84 12.72 3.56 -6.64
N VAL A 85 11.97 2.78 -5.87
CA VAL A 85 10.53 2.55 -6.08
C VAL A 85 9.73 2.84 -4.82
N VAL A 86 8.58 3.49 -5.00
CA VAL A 86 7.58 3.74 -3.95
C VAL A 86 6.33 2.97 -4.32
N ILE A 87 5.92 2.05 -3.43
CA ILE A 87 4.66 1.31 -3.52
C ILE A 87 3.79 1.79 -2.36
N ARG A 88 2.77 2.60 -2.65
CA ARG A 88 1.97 3.20 -1.60
C ARG A 88 0.50 3.35 -1.92
N ASP A 89 -0.31 3.44 -0.88
CA ASP A 89 -1.74 3.74 -1.01
C ASP A 89 -2.45 2.78 -2.00
N ASN A 90 -2.07 1.50 -1.96
CA ASN A 90 -2.69 0.42 -2.74
C ASN A 90 -3.47 -0.53 -1.84
N TYR A 91 -4.50 -1.15 -2.40
CA TYR A 91 -5.23 -2.27 -1.80
C TYR A 91 -4.90 -3.54 -2.59
N VAL A 92 -4.27 -4.52 -1.96
CA VAL A 92 -3.74 -5.71 -2.64
C VAL A 92 -4.26 -6.97 -1.95
N HIS A 93 -4.95 -7.82 -2.69
CA HIS A 93 -5.63 -8.98 -2.11
C HIS A 93 -5.71 -10.19 -3.02
N GLY A 94 -5.89 -11.36 -2.41
CA GLY A 94 -6.24 -12.59 -3.10
C GLY A 94 -5.11 -13.27 -3.86
N ALA A 95 -3.84 -12.92 -3.65
CA ALA A 95 -2.74 -13.58 -4.35
C ALA A 95 -2.71 -15.07 -3.99
N ALA A 96 -2.93 -15.90 -5.01
CA ALA A 96 -2.95 -17.34 -4.92
C ALA A 96 -2.59 -17.96 -6.26
N SER A 97 -1.68 -18.94 -6.26
CA SER A 97 -1.34 -19.75 -7.43
C SER A 97 -2.45 -20.75 -7.72
N PRO A 98 -2.99 -20.81 -8.94
CA PRO A 98 -4.12 -21.68 -9.28
C PRO A 98 -3.80 -23.19 -9.21
N ASP A 99 -2.51 -23.56 -9.19
CA ASP A 99 -2.04 -24.95 -9.07
C ASP A 99 -1.42 -25.28 -7.70
N GLY A 100 -1.50 -24.34 -6.74
CA GLY A 100 -0.86 -24.47 -5.42
C GLY A 100 0.66 -24.49 -5.47
N ARG A 101 1.27 -24.13 -6.61
CA ARG A 101 2.72 -23.99 -6.75
C ARG A 101 3.04 -22.51 -6.79
N SER A 102 3.62 -21.99 -5.71
CA SER A 102 4.25 -20.68 -5.74
C SER A 102 5.27 -20.63 -6.89
N HIS A 103 5.03 -19.75 -7.85
CA HIS A 103 5.99 -19.49 -8.93
C HIS A 103 7.24 -18.83 -8.36
N MET A 104 8.37 -19.07 -9.02
CA MET A 104 9.66 -18.51 -8.62
C MET A 104 9.51 -16.99 -8.52
N PHE A 105 9.81 -16.43 -7.35
CA PHE A 105 9.74 -15.00 -7.03
C PHE A 105 8.34 -14.38 -6.81
N GLU A 106 7.28 -15.18 -6.77
CA GLU A 106 5.90 -14.69 -6.60
C GLU A 106 5.32 -15.04 -5.22
N TRP A 107 5.67 -16.22 -4.68
CA TRP A 107 5.36 -16.70 -3.32
C TRP A 107 3.93 -16.44 -2.83
N ASP A 108 2.95 -16.51 -3.73
CA ASP A 108 1.54 -16.23 -3.40
C ASP A 108 1.38 -14.90 -2.64
N SER A 109 2.19 -13.91 -3.01
CA SER A 109 2.40 -12.70 -2.22
C SER A 109 1.54 -11.53 -2.68
N GLY A 110 1.06 -10.72 -1.74
CA GLY A 110 0.44 -9.44 -2.06
C GLY A 110 1.44 -8.54 -2.77
N ILE A 111 2.53 -8.19 -2.10
CA ILE A 111 3.63 -7.37 -2.65
C ILE A 111 4.94 -8.17 -2.55
N ALA A 112 5.66 -8.32 -3.66
CA ALA A 112 6.94 -9.00 -3.71
C ALA A 112 8.01 -8.10 -4.35
N LEU A 113 9.14 -7.91 -3.66
CA LEU A 113 10.32 -7.25 -4.19
C LEU A 113 11.47 -8.26 -4.36
N PHE A 114 12.12 -8.23 -5.52
CA PHE A 114 13.29 -9.08 -5.81
C PHE A 114 14.43 -8.26 -6.41
N ASN A 115 15.61 -8.28 -5.78
CA ASN A 115 16.78 -7.55 -6.28
C ASN A 115 16.48 -6.04 -6.51
N VAL A 116 16.00 -5.38 -5.45
CA VAL A 116 15.60 -3.96 -5.46
C VAL A 116 16.46 -3.14 -4.50
N GLN A 117 16.94 -1.98 -4.96
CA GLN A 117 17.64 -1.00 -4.15
C GLN A 117 16.80 0.25 -3.96
N GLY A 118 16.72 0.82 -2.75
CA GLY A 118 16.02 2.09 -2.56
C GLY A 118 14.53 1.87 -2.72
N PHE A 119 13.84 1.45 -1.67
CA PHE A 119 12.41 1.20 -1.77
C PHE A 119 11.65 1.78 -0.59
N THR A 120 10.40 2.16 -0.84
CA THR A 120 9.44 2.51 0.19
C THR A 120 8.15 1.74 -0.07
N ILE A 121 7.73 0.92 0.89
CA ILE A 121 6.40 0.30 0.88
C ILE A 121 5.61 0.93 2.02
N ALA A 122 4.66 1.79 1.69
CA ALA A 122 3.97 2.61 2.69
C ALA A 122 2.45 2.66 2.51
N ASN A 123 1.68 2.63 3.60
CA ASN A 123 0.23 2.86 3.56
C ASN A 123 -0.55 1.92 2.62
N ASN A 124 -0.08 0.69 2.43
CA ASN A 124 -0.83 -0.30 1.66
C ASN A 124 -1.74 -1.11 2.59
N TRP A 125 -2.91 -1.48 2.09
CA TRP A 125 -3.75 -2.51 2.68
C TRP A 125 -3.50 -3.80 1.92
N VAL A 126 -2.90 -4.79 2.58
CA VAL A 126 -2.52 -6.06 1.95
C VAL A 126 -3.16 -7.21 2.70
N GLU A 127 -4.11 -7.90 2.10
CA GLU A 127 -4.86 -8.94 2.79
C GLU A 127 -5.19 -10.19 2.00
N ASP A 128 -5.49 -11.27 2.72
CA ASP A 128 -5.99 -12.52 2.17
C ASP A 128 -5.16 -13.05 0.99
N ASN A 129 -3.83 -12.97 1.13
CA ASN A 129 -2.88 -13.59 0.21
C ASN A 129 -2.41 -14.93 0.80
N ASP A 130 -2.45 -15.99 -0.01
CA ASP A 130 -2.18 -17.38 0.44
C ASP A 130 -0.75 -17.53 0.99
N GLY A 131 0.20 -16.75 0.46
CA GLY A 131 1.59 -16.72 0.89
C GLY A 131 1.89 -15.53 1.81
N HIS A 132 2.64 -14.55 1.30
CA HIS A 132 3.08 -13.40 2.11
C HIS A 132 2.23 -12.15 1.85
N GLY A 133 2.03 -11.30 2.86
CA GLY A 133 1.55 -9.94 2.61
C GLY A 133 2.61 -9.16 1.84
N ILE A 134 3.80 -9.02 2.43
CA ILE A 134 4.98 -8.43 1.79
C ILE A 134 6.14 -9.44 1.83
N HIS A 135 6.72 -9.75 0.67
CA HIS A 135 7.95 -10.53 0.54
C HIS A 135 9.08 -9.65 0.03
N LEU A 136 10.20 -9.62 0.76
CA LEU A 136 11.41 -8.89 0.39
C LEU A 136 12.59 -9.86 0.22
N GLU A 137 13.07 -10.06 -1.01
CA GLU A 137 14.23 -10.92 -1.31
C GLU A 137 15.34 -10.12 -2.01
N SER A 138 16.58 -10.24 -1.51
CA SER A 138 17.75 -9.55 -2.04
C SER A 138 17.54 -8.04 -2.23
N VAL A 139 16.87 -7.40 -1.27
CA VAL A 139 16.63 -5.96 -1.27
C VAL A 139 17.55 -5.23 -0.31
N PHE A 140 17.83 -3.95 -0.59
CA PHE A 140 18.63 -3.13 0.31
C PHE A 140 18.23 -1.65 0.29
N GLN A 141 18.53 -0.96 1.41
CA GLN A 141 18.25 0.46 1.60
C GLN A 141 16.77 0.81 1.36
N GLY A 142 15.85 0.23 2.14
CA GLY A 142 14.45 0.57 2.02
C GLY A 142 13.70 0.60 3.34
N GLU A 143 12.45 1.01 3.25
CA GLU A 143 11.53 1.23 4.36
C GLU A 143 10.20 0.52 4.10
N VAL A 144 9.68 -0.15 5.12
CA VAL A 144 8.32 -0.69 5.16
C VAL A 144 7.62 -0.03 6.34
N THR A 145 6.62 0.81 6.07
CA THR A 145 5.98 1.64 7.11
C THR A 145 4.48 1.71 6.93
N SER A 146 3.72 1.72 8.02
CA SER A 146 2.28 2.03 8.01
C SER A 146 1.42 1.15 7.08
N ASN A 147 1.81 -0.11 6.84
CA ASN A 147 1.01 -1.06 6.06
C ASN A 147 0.09 -1.88 6.98
N SER A 148 -1.13 -2.17 6.52
CA SER A 148 -2.05 -3.10 7.15
C SER A 148 -1.89 -4.47 6.49
N LEU A 149 -1.43 -5.48 7.24
CA LEU A 149 -1.12 -6.82 6.74
C LEU A 149 -2.02 -7.84 7.44
N VAL A 150 -3.20 -8.10 6.88
CA VAL A 150 -4.28 -8.89 7.54
C VAL A 150 -4.54 -10.17 6.76
N GLY A 151 -4.82 -11.31 7.41
CA GLY A 151 -5.27 -12.52 6.71
C GLY A 151 -4.25 -13.20 5.77
N ASN A 152 -3.01 -12.71 5.69
CA ASN A 152 -1.96 -13.33 4.88
C ASN A 152 -1.32 -14.54 5.58
N GLY A 153 -0.80 -15.51 4.83
CA GLY A 153 -0.07 -16.66 5.40
C GLY A 153 1.11 -16.23 6.29
N VAL A 154 1.90 -15.25 5.83
CA VAL A 154 2.89 -14.51 6.63
C VAL A 154 2.73 -13.02 6.34
N GLY A 155 2.66 -12.17 7.37
CA GLY A 155 2.50 -10.72 7.16
C GLY A 155 3.65 -10.09 6.36
N LEU A 156 4.85 -10.10 6.93
CA LEU A 156 6.07 -9.57 6.31
C LEU A 156 7.16 -10.64 6.38
N TYR A 157 7.73 -10.99 5.23
CA TYR A 157 8.85 -11.92 5.11
C TYR A 157 10.04 -11.22 4.47
N VAL A 158 11.21 -11.39 5.09
CA VAL A 158 12.46 -10.77 4.63
C VAL A 158 13.53 -11.85 4.53
N SER A 159 14.09 -12.02 3.34
CA SER A 159 15.21 -12.92 3.05
C SER A 159 16.37 -12.17 2.40
N SER A 160 17.54 -12.79 2.47
CA SER A 160 18.77 -12.31 1.84
C SER A 160 18.82 -12.73 0.38
#